data_AF-A0A3D2ZAR1-F1
#
_entry.id   AF-A0A3D2ZAR1-F1
#
_cell.length_a   1.000
_cell.length_b   1.000
_cell.length_c   1.000
_cell.angle_alpha   90.00
_cell.angle_beta   90.00
_cell.angle_gamma   90.00
#
_symmetry.space_group_name_H-M   'P 1'
#
loop_
_entity.id
_entity.type
_entity.pdbx_description
1 polymer ?
#
loop_
_entity_poly.entity_id
_entity_poly.type
_entity_poly.pdbx_seq_one_letter_code
_entity_poly.pdbx_strand_id
1 'polypeptide(L)'
;MDISYALYPLALAILALLLWPRRGYVWRWRRLARLSGRVLLEDGLKHLYDCEYQRRSASVESLAGVLEVPRSRAAVVLIQLESMRLASSTVEAGVGLTQEGRDEALRIVRMHRLW
;
A
#
# COMPACT_ATOMS: atom_id res chain seq x y z
N MET A 1 47.31 -18.71 -13.95
CA MET A 1 46.02 -19.03 -14.61
C MET A 1 44.93 -18.72 -13.61
N ASP A 2 44.11 -17.73 -13.94
CA ASP A 2 43.68 -16.73 -12.97
C ASP A 2 42.45 -17.15 -12.16
N ILE A 3 42.61 -17.15 -10.83
CA ILE A 3 41.56 -17.46 -9.85
C ILE A 3 40.36 -16.49 -10.00
N SER A 4 40.60 -15.33 -10.63
CA SER A 4 39.61 -14.31 -10.98
C SER A 4 38.44 -14.85 -11.83
N TYR A 5 38.65 -15.83 -12.70
CA TYR A 5 37.58 -16.33 -13.60
C TYR A 5 36.60 -17.30 -12.92
N ALA A 6 36.98 -17.92 -11.79
CA ALA A 6 36.14 -18.87 -11.07
C ALA A 6 35.11 -18.19 -10.13
N LEU A 7 35.35 -16.93 -9.77
CA LEU A 7 34.43 -16.16 -8.91
C LEU A 7 33.16 -15.73 -9.65
N TYR A 8 33.26 -15.41 -10.94
CA TYR A 8 32.12 -15.00 -11.76
C TYR A 8 31.03 -16.08 -11.89
N PRO A 9 31.32 -17.35 -12.27
CA PRO A 9 30.28 -18.37 -12.38
C PRO A 9 29.69 -18.73 -11.02
N LEU A 10 30.47 -18.68 -9.94
CA LEU A 10 29.97 -18.90 -8.58
C LEU A 10 29.01 -17.79 -8.14
N ALA A 11 29.37 -16.53 -8.38
CA ALA A 11 28.49 -15.38 -8.13
C ALA A 11 27.23 -15.44 -9.00
N LEU A 12 27.36 -15.83 -10.28
CA LEU A 12 26.23 -16.01 -11.18
C LEU A 12 25.31 -17.15 -10.74
N ALA A 13 25.88 -18.26 -10.26
CA ALA A 13 25.13 -19.40 -9.74
C ALA A 13 24.38 -19.04 -8.45
N ILE A 14 25.01 -18.28 -7.54
CA ILE A 14 24.35 -17.75 -6.32
C ILE A 14 23.22 -16.78 -6.71
N LEU A 15 23.46 -15.88 -7.67
CA LEU A 15 22.43 -14.95 -8.15
C LEU A 15 21.27 -15.68 -8.83
N ALA A 16 21.56 -16.69 -9.64
CA ALA A 16 20.55 -17.53 -10.29
C ALA A 16 19.74 -18.35 -9.27
N LEU A 17 20.38 -18.85 -8.20
CA LEU A 17 19.69 -19.51 -7.09
C LEU A 17 18.76 -18.55 -6.34
N LEU A 18 19.21 -17.30 -6.12
CA LEU A 18 18.43 -16.25 -5.46
C LEU A 18 17.22 -15.80 -6.29
N LEU A 19 17.38 -15.79 -7.62
CA LEU A 19 16.35 -15.45 -8.61
C LEU A 19 15.45 -16.64 -9.02
N TRP A 20 15.69 -17.86 -8.50
CA TRP A 20 15.03 -19.06 -9.01
C TRP A 20 13.52 -19.11 -8.69
N PRO A 21 12.64 -19.39 -9.67
CA PRO A 21 11.26 -18.91 -9.68
C PRO A 21 10.27 -19.78 -8.88
N ARG A 22 10.72 -20.84 -8.22
CA ARG A 22 9.85 -21.78 -7.47
C ARG A 22 9.88 -21.59 -5.96
N ARG A 23 10.90 -20.92 -5.40
CA ARG A 23 11.07 -20.64 -3.96
C ARG A 23 11.78 -19.31 -3.65
N GLY A 24 12.09 -18.51 -4.67
CA GLY A 24 12.84 -17.26 -4.51
C GLY A 24 12.11 -16.27 -3.60
N TYR A 25 12.89 -15.63 -2.72
CA TYR A 25 12.48 -14.53 -1.86
C TYR A 25 11.61 -13.51 -2.61
N VAL A 26 11.86 -13.28 -3.90
CA VAL A 26 11.07 -12.40 -4.78
C VAL A 26 9.57 -12.71 -4.78
N TRP A 27 9.14 -13.98 -4.76
CA TRP A 27 7.71 -14.31 -4.74
C TRP A 27 7.10 -14.05 -3.37
N ARG A 28 7.84 -14.32 -2.28
CA ARG A 28 7.45 -13.93 -0.92
C ARG A 28 7.38 -12.41 -0.78
N TRP A 29 8.33 -11.68 -1.35
CA TRP A 29 8.38 -10.22 -1.32
C TRP A 29 7.29 -9.60 -2.17
N ARG A 30 6.97 -10.16 -3.34
CA ARG A 30 5.80 -9.76 -4.13
C ARG A 30 4.49 -10.09 -3.42
N ARG A 31 4.41 -11.21 -2.70
CA ARG A 31 3.23 -11.56 -1.90
C ARG A 31 3.08 -10.62 -0.71
N LEU A 32 4.16 -10.35 0.02
CA LEU A 32 4.22 -9.39 1.11
C LEU A 32 3.89 -7.98 0.61
N ALA A 33 4.47 -7.52 -0.50
CA ALA A 33 4.17 -6.21 -1.08
C ALA A 33 2.70 -6.07 -1.53
N ARG A 34 2.10 -7.14 -2.06
CA ARG A 34 0.66 -7.17 -2.40
C ARG A 34 -0.22 -7.14 -1.15
N LEU A 35 0.14 -7.91 -0.11
CA LEU A 35 -0.56 -7.89 1.17
C LEU A 35 -0.45 -6.50 1.84
N SER A 36 0.75 -5.90 1.85
CA SER A 36 0.97 -4.54 2.34
C SER A 36 0.17 -3.50 1.55
N GLY A 37 0.02 -3.66 0.23
CA GLY A 37 -0.81 -2.76 -0.58
C GLY A 37 -2.27 -2.78 -0.16
N ARG A 38 -2.84 -3.96 0.10
CA ARG A 38 -4.23 -4.08 0.57
C ARG A 38 -4.42 -3.51 1.97
N VAL A 39 -3.49 -3.80 2.89
CA VAL A 39 -3.51 -3.23 4.25
C VAL A 39 -3.42 -1.70 4.20
N LEU A 40 -2.54 -1.14 3.38
CA LEU A 40 -2.41 0.31 3.20
C LEU A 40 -3.69 0.96 2.64
N LEU A 41 -4.40 0.27 1.73
CA LEU A 41 -5.69 0.75 1.23
C LEU A 41 -6.76 0.72 2.32
N GLU A 42 -6.86 -0.36 3.08
CA GLU A 42 -7.82 -0.51 4.17
C GLU A 42 -7.56 0.53 5.28
N ASP A 43 -6.31 0.70 5.69
CA ASP A 43 -5.94 1.68 6.72
C ASP A 43 -6.06 3.12 6.21
N GLY A 44 -5.77 3.36 4.93
CA GLY A 44 -6.01 4.66 4.30
C GLY A 44 -7.50 5.01 4.28
N LEU A 45 -8.36 4.03 3.94
CA LEU A 45 -9.80 4.21 3.94
C LEU A 45 -10.35 4.48 5.35
N LYS A 46 -9.86 3.76 6.37
CA LYS A 46 -10.21 4.03 7.78
C LYS A 46 -9.81 5.44 8.19
N HIS A 47 -8.60 5.89 7.84
CA HIS A 47 -8.13 7.24 8.17
C HIS A 47 -8.97 8.33 7.52
N LEU A 48 -9.35 8.16 6.25
CA LEU A 48 -10.26 9.08 5.58
C LEU A 48 -11.63 9.13 6.27
N TYR A 49 -12.15 7.97 6.69
CA TYR A 49 -13.41 7.88 7.43
C TYR A 49 -13.33 8.57 8.80
N ASP A 50 -12.25 8.36 9.55
CA ASP A 50 -12.02 9.00 10.84
C ASP A 50 -11.84 10.52 10.71
N CYS A 51 -11.18 11.00 9.65
CA CYS A 51 -11.07 12.42 9.34
C CYS A 51 -12.45 13.03 9.05
N GLU A 52 -13.25 12.38 8.20
CA GLU A 52 -14.61 12.83 7.88
C GLU A 52 -15.51 12.84 9.14
N TYR A 53 -15.42 11.80 9.97
CA TYR A 53 -16.14 11.70 11.24
C TYR A 53 -15.74 12.83 12.21
N GLN A 54 -14.46 13.18 12.26
CA GLN A 54 -13.93 14.29 13.07
C GLN A 54 -14.14 15.67 12.41
N ARG A 55 -14.81 15.76 11.25
CA ARG A 55 -14.95 16.97 10.42
C ARG A 55 -13.62 17.64 10.09
N ARG A 56 -12.57 16.85 9.88
CA ARG A 56 -11.25 17.29 9.44
C ARG A 56 -11.06 16.99 7.96
N SER A 57 -10.45 17.92 7.23
CA SER A 57 -10.03 17.67 5.86
C SER A 57 -8.87 16.68 5.86
N ALA A 58 -9.01 15.57 5.13
CA ALA A 58 -7.88 14.68 4.91
C ALA A 58 -6.96 15.26 3.82
N SER A 59 -5.66 15.01 3.98
CA SER A 59 -4.65 15.41 3.01
C SER A 59 -3.66 14.27 2.78
N VAL A 60 -2.91 14.34 1.68
CA VAL A 60 -1.88 13.34 1.35
C VAL A 60 -0.81 13.28 2.44
N GLU A 61 -0.51 14.39 3.10
CA GLU A 61 0.45 14.49 4.20
C GLU A 61 -0.06 13.80 5.45
N SER A 62 -1.33 14.03 5.80
CA SER A 62 -1.99 13.34 6.92
C SER A 62 -2.03 11.82 6.68
N LEU A 63 -2.35 11.42 5.45
CA LEU A 63 -2.35 10.01 5.02
C LEU A 63 -0.94 9.40 5.08
N ALA A 64 0.08 10.12 4.62
CA ALA A 64 1.48 9.70 4.69
C ALA A 64 1.96 9.50 6.14
N GLY A 65 1.53 10.39 7.04
CA GLY A 65 1.84 10.30 8.47
C GLY A 65 1.24 9.06 9.12
N VAL A 66 -0.05 8.81 8.90
CA VAL A 66 -0.75 7.67 9.52
C VAL A 66 -0.34 6.32 8.93
N LEU A 67 -0.08 6.28 7.62
CA LEU A 67 0.38 5.07 6.95
C LEU A 67 1.89 4.81 7.14
N GLU A 68 2.63 5.73 7.78
CA GLU A 68 4.10 5.69 7.95
C GLU A 68 4.86 5.45 6.63
N VAL A 69 4.36 6.02 5.53
CA VAL A 69 4.93 5.88 4.19
C VAL A 69 5.36 7.23 3.61
N PRO A 70 6.31 7.25 2.67
CA PRO A 70 6.64 8.49 1.97
C PRO A 70 5.41 9.06 1.24
N ARG A 71 5.34 10.39 1.15
CA ARG A 71 4.23 11.13 0.50
C ARG A 71 3.90 10.63 -0.90
N SER A 72 4.91 10.22 -1.67
CA SER A 72 4.73 9.62 -3.01
C SER A 72 3.90 8.33 -2.96
N ARG A 73 4.13 7.47 -1.97
CA ARG A 73 3.38 6.23 -1.80
C ARG A 73 1.98 6.48 -1.26
N ALA A 74 1.81 7.45 -0.36
CA ALA A 74 0.49 7.89 0.09
C ALA A 74 -0.35 8.46 -1.08
N ALA A 75 0.26 9.23 -1.97
CA ALA A 75 -0.39 9.72 -3.18
C ALA A 75 -0.84 8.57 -4.10
N VAL A 76 0.00 7.53 -4.28
CA VAL A 76 -0.38 6.33 -5.04
C VAL A 76 -1.57 5.60 -4.41
N VAL A 77 -1.59 5.47 -3.08
CA VAL A 77 -2.73 4.88 -2.34
C VAL A 77 -3.99 5.72 -2.57
N LEU A 78 -3.89 7.04 -2.49
CA LEU A 78 -5.02 7.93 -2.76
C LEU A 78 -5.55 7.78 -4.19
N ILE A 79 -4.68 7.79 -5.20
CA ILE A 79 -5.06 7.56 -6.60
C ILE A 79 -5.73 6.20 -6.78
N GLN A 80 -5.27 5.16 -6.08
CA GLN A 80 -5.92 3.85 -6.11
C GLN A 80 -7.32 3.89 -5.48
N LEU A 81 -7.50 4.56 -4.34
CA LEU A 81 -8.82 4.74 -3.72
C LEU A 81 -9.78 5.53 -4.63
N GLU A 82 -9.28 6.54 -5.34
CA GLU A 82 -10.04 7.30 -6.34
C GLU A 82 -10.41 6.44 -7.55
N SER A 83 -9.47 5.63 -8.05
CA SER A 83 -9.72 4.72 -9.17
C SER A 83 -10.79 3.66 -8.85
N MET A 84 -10.91 3.29 -7.57
CA MET A 84 -11.96 2.41 -7.05
C MET A 84 -13.24 3.17 -6.69
N ARG A 85 -13.30 4.48 -6.94
CA ARG A 85 -14.40 5.38 -6.54
C ARG A 85 -14.70 5.41 -5.04
N LEU A 86 -13.74 5.07 -4.19
CA LEU A 86 -13.89 5.11 -2.73
C LEU A 86 -13.52 6.48 -2.15
N ALA A 87 -12.57 7.18 -2.77
CA ALA A 87 -12.19 8.53 -2.41
C ALA A 87 -12.45 9.49 -3.58
N SER A 88 -12.60 10.78 -3.27
CA SER A 88 -12.64 11.86 -4.23
C SER A 88 -11.84 13.02 -3.66
N SER A 89 -10.83 13.47 -4.41
CA SER A 89 -10.19 14.76 -4.16
C SER A 89 -10.88 15.84 -4.97
N THR A 90 -11.37 16.87 -4.27
CA THR A 90 -11.91 18.08 -4.89
C THR A 90 -11.06 19.26 -4.44
N VAL A 91 -10.73 20.15 -5.39
CA VAL A 91 -9.85 21.31 -5.15
C VAL A 91 -10.38 22.21 -4.01
N GLU A 92 -11.69 22.30 -3.83
CA GLU A 92 -12.33 23.15 -2.81
C GLU A 92 -12.55 22.45 -1.46
N ALA A 93 -12.72 21.13 -1.43
CA ALA A 93 -13.10 20.38 -0.22
C ALA A 93 -11.96 19.52 0.36
N GLY A 94 -10.84 19.39 -0.36
CA GLY A 94 -9.75 18.49 0.00
C GLY A 94 -10.03 17.04 -0.38
N VAL A 95 -9.39 16.09 0.30
CA VAL A 95 -9.60 14.66 0.10
C VAL A 95 -10.76 14.20 0.98
N GLY A 96 -11.80 13.62 0.39
CA GLY A 96 -12.96 13.08 1.09
C GLY A 96 -13.39 11.70 0.57
N LEU A 97 -14.24 11.01 1.31
CA LEU A 97 -14.83 9.74 0.86
C LEU A 97 -16.08 9.99 0.00
N THR A 98 -16.24 9.12 -0.99
CA THR A 98 -17.52 8.98 -1.69
C THR A 98 -18.51 8.22 -0.82
N GLN A 99 -19.78 8.14 -1.26
CA GLN A 99 -20.77 7.30 -0.58
C GLN A 99 -20.34 5.82 -0.55
N GLU A 100 -19.81 5.31 -1.67
CA GLU A 100 -19.30 3.94 -1.78
C GLU A 100 -18.10 3.71 -0.84
N GLY A 101 -17.20 4.70 -0.73
CA GLY A 101 -16.06 4.66 0.20
C GLY A 101 -16.47 4.61 1.67
N ARG A 102 -17.51 5.37 2.05
CA ARG A 102 -18.07 5.33 3.40
C ARG A 102 -18.66 3.97 3.73
N ASP A 103 -19.44 3.40 2.82
CA ASP A 103 -20.06 2.09 3.01
C ASP A 103 -19.01 0.98 3.13
N GLU A 104 -17.94 1.07 2.33
CA GLU A 104 -16.79 0.17 2.39
C GLU A 104 -16.02 0.31 3.71
N ALA A 105 -15.73 1.53 4.17
CA ALA A 105 -15.08 1.79 5.43
C ALA A 105 -15.90 1.22 6.61
N LEU A 106 -17.20 1.47 6.60
CA LEU A 106 -18.15 0.94 7.59
C LEU A 106 -18.16 -0.59 7.60
N ARG A 107 -18.13 -1.23 6.42
CA ARG A 107 -18.06 -2.69 6.33
C ARG A 107 -16.80 -3.23 7.02
N ILE A 108 -15.65 -2.61 6.77
CA ILE A 108 -14.36 -3.00 7.37
C ILE A 108 -14.39 -2.80 8.89
N VAL A 109 -14.84 -1.63 9.37
CA VAL A 109 -14.91 -1.32 10.82
C VAL A 109 -15.86 -2.27 11.54
N ARG A 110 -17.01 -2.60 10.93
CA ARG A 110 -17.98 -3.56 11.51
C ARG A 110 -17.40 -4.96 11.63
N MET A 111 -16.67 -5.44 10.63
CA MET A 111 -16.00 -6.74 10.71
C MET A 111 -14.93 -6.76 11.81
N HIS A 112 -14.19 -5.67 11.99
CA HIS A 112 -13.13 -5.58 13.00
C HIS A 112 -13.67 -5.54 14.44
N ARG A 113 -14.87 -4.99 14.67
CA ARG A 113 -15.52 -4.95 15.99
C ARG A 113 -16.12 -6.29 16.46
N LEU A 114 -16.20 -7.29 15.58
CA LEU A 114 -16.81 -8.60 15.88
C LEU A 114 -15.78 -9.67 16.29
N TRP A 115 -14.49 -9.33 16.35
CA TRP A 115 -13.39 -10.14 16.85
C TRP A 115 -12.77 -9.47 18.08
#